data_AF-A0ABD5GD85-F1
#
_entry.id   AF-A0ABD5GD85-F1
#
_cell.length_a   1.000
_cell.length_b   1.000
_cell.length_c   1.000
_cell.angle_alpha   90.00
_cell.angle_beta   90.00
_cell.angle_gamma   90.00
#
_symmetry.space_group_name_H-M   'P 1'
#
loop_
_entity.id
_entity.type
_entity.pdbx_description
1 polymer ?
#
loop_
_entity_poly.entity_id
_entity_poly.type
_entity_poly.pdbx_seq_one_letter_code
_entity_poly.pdbx_strand_id
1 'polypeptide(L)'
;MAEVDAEVILGGVPIRLHSGPPAQEYSPLGGSATRRRSGGAAVKMQHWSKTAISIRGSGWLGLGFAQLDFTQPLELRCTQPLALTTQSLTGALEGRVRDDVAPWALAYVGEEWVSTAVALGADGRSFTLQPVVGALGYQVLWMPVFTVFCEPPSQALDPGGGIYEWTLTAEEV
;
A
#
# COMPACT_ATOMS: atom_id res chain seq x y z
N MET A 1 3.25 -16.62 -11.55
CA MET A 1 3.32 -15.45 -10.66
C MET A 1 4.61 -15.62 -9.90
N ALA A 2 5.65 -14.83 -10.19
CA ALA A 2 6.93 -14.97 -9.48
C ALA A 2 6.67 -14.75 -7.99
N GLU A 3 7.15 -15.66 -7.16
CA GLU A 3 7.11 -15.51 -5.71
C GLU A 3 8.04 -14.36 -5.34
N VAL A 4 7.46 -13.18 -5.20
CA VAL A 4 8.19 -12.01 -4.73
C VAL A 4 8.14 -12.08 -3.21
N ASP A 5 9.23 -12.55 -2.60
CA ASP A 5 9.43 -12.55 -1.15
C ASP A 5 9.67 -11.12 -0.66
N ALA A 6 8.66 -10.27 -0.86
CA ALA A 6 8.68 -8.88 -0.45
C ALA A 6 8.18 -8.81 0.99
N GLU A 7 9.01 -8.27 1.87
CA GLU A 7 8.66 -8.00 3.26
C GLU A 7 8.10 -6.58 3.42
N VAL A 8 7.29 -6.39 4.47
CA VAL A 8 6.93 -5.04 4.94
C VAL A 8 8.15 -4.46 5.65
N ILE A 9 8.53 -3.22 5.33
CA ILE A 9 9.74 -2.59 5.86
C ILE A 9 9.37 -1.22 6.44
N LEU A 10 9.76 -0.95 7.68
CA LEU A 10 9.62 0.36 8.32
C LEU A 10 11.00 0.93 8.66
N GLY A 11 11.33 2.12 8.16
CA GLY A 11 12.60 2.80 8.46
C GLY A 11 13.83 1.95 8.09
N GLY A 12 13.72 1.09 7.08
CA GLY A 12 14.76 0.14 6.67
C GLY A 12 14.82 -1.16 7.48
N VAL A 13 13.96 -1.34 8.50
CA VAL A 13 13.87 -2.58 9.29
C VAL A 13 12.71 -3.45 8.77
N PRO A 14 12.99 -4.67 8.26
CA PRO A 14 11.95 -5.57 7.78
C PRO A 14 11.18 -6.25 8.92
N ILE A 15 9.87 -6.37 8.75
CA ILE A 15 9.01 -7.25 9.55
C ILE A 15 9.17 -8.67 9.03
N ARG A 16 9.85 -9.50 9.82
CA ARG A 16 10.14 -10.89 9.45
C ARG A 16 8.90 -11.76 9.60
N LEU A 17 8.81 -12.82 8.80
CA LEU A 17 7.73 -13.81 8.89
C LEU A 17 7.57 -14.42 10.29
N HIS A 18 8.69 -14.57 11.03
CA HIS A 18 8.68 -15.05 12.41
C HIS A 18 7.99 -14.10 13.40
N SER A 19 7.88 -12.82 13.08
CA SER A 19 7.05 -11.86 13.82
C SER A 19 5.57 -11.98 13.46
N GLY A 20 5.21 -12.86 12.51
CA GLY A 20 3.86 -13.08 12.03
C GLY A 20 3.63 -12.46 10.66
N PRO A 21 2.75 -13.05 9.81
CA PRO A 21 2.41 -12.48 8.52
C PRO A 21 1.69 -11.13 8.71
N PRO A 22 2.21 -10.02 8.15
CA PRO A 22 1.64 -8.68 8.37
C PRO A 22 0.33 -8.51 7.58
N ALA A 23 -0.78 -8.39 8.30
CA ALA A 23 -2.06 -7.99 7.72
C ALA A 23 -2.12 -6.46 7.63
N GLN A 24 -2.22 -5.93 6.41
CA GLN A 24 -2.22 -4.50 6.10
C GLN A 24 -3.63 -4.01 5.76
N GLU A 25 -3.88 -2.76 6.11
CA GLU A 25 -5.10 -2.04 5.75
C GLU A 25 -4.78 -0.59 5.43
N TYR A 26 -5.40 -0.08 4.36
CA TYR A 26 -5.33 1.32 3.95
C TYR A 26 -6.71 1.95 4.07
N SER A 27 -6.78 3.09 4.74
CA SER A 27 -8.01 3.86 4.88
C SER A 27 -7.77 5.32 4.53
N PRO A 28 -8.76 6.01 3.93
CA PRO A 28 -8.62 7.42 3.63
C PRO A 28 -8.61 8.23 4.93
N LEU A 29 -7.61 9.08 5.09
CA LEU A 29 -7.50 10.06 6.16
C LEU A 29 -7.60 11.46 5.55
N GLY A 30 -8.56 12.26 5.97
CA GLY A 30 -8.70 13.59 5.36
C GLY A 30 -9.73 14.49 6.02
N GLY A 31 -9.45 15.79 5.95
CA GLY A 31 -10.42 16.84 6.29
C GLY A 31 -11.41 17.04 5.16
N SER A 32 -12.46 16.21 5.09
CA SER A 32 -13.56 16.39 4.15
C SER A 32 -14.90 16.65 4.85
N ALA A 33 -15.69 17.58 4.30
CA ALA A 33 -17.02 17.88 4.78
C ALA A 33 -18.00 17.93 3.62
N THR A 34 -19.11 17.21 3.75
CA THR A 34 -20.22 17.33 2.80
C THR A 34 -21.13 18.46 3.28
N ARG A 35 -21.34 19.46 2.42
CA ARG A 35 -22.29 20.55 2.64
C ARG A 35 -23.38 20.50 1.58
N ARG A 36 -24.58 20.94 1.93
CA ARG A 36 -25.67 21.10 0.96
C ARG A 36 -25.78 22.57 0.56
N ARG A 37 -25.88 22.82 -0.74
CA ARG A 37 -26.22 24.14 -1.27
C ARG A 37 -27.71 24.43 -1.01
N SER A 38 -28.11 25.69 -1.18
CA SER A 38 -29.50 26.14 -1.00
C SER A 38 -30.52 25.34 -1.83
N GLY A 39 -30.12 24.76 -2.97
CA GLY A 39 -30.94 23.86 -3.79
C GLY A 39 -30.87 22.37 -3.41
N GLY A 40 -30.30 22.00 -2.26
CA GLY A 40 -30.21 20.62 -1.77
C GLY A 40 -29.05 19.79 -2.35
N ALA A 41 -28.36 20.28 -3.38
CA ALA A 41 -27.19 19.64 -3.98
C ALA A 41 -26.04 19.49 -2.97
N ALA A 42 -25.52 18.27 -2.82
CA ALA A 42 -24.38 17.98 -1.96
C ALA A 42 -23.07 18.34 -2.67
N VAL A 43 -22.17 19.02 -1.95
CA VAL A 43 -20.81 19.34 -2.39
C VAL A 43 -19.85 18.82 -1.33
N LYS A 44 -18.88 17.99 -1.76
CA LYS A 44 -17.78 17.54 -0.91
C LYS A 44 -16.68 18.61 -0.94
N MET A 45 -16.47 19.27 0.18
CA MET A 45 -15.34 20.18 0.39
C MET A 45 -14.20 19.35 0.98
N GLN A 46 -13.04 19.31 0.32
CA GLN A 46 -11.88 18.54 0.75
C GLN A 46 -10.66 19.48 0.80
N HIS A 47 -10.04 19.61 1.97
CA HIS A 47 -8.84 20.42 2.15
C HIS A 47 -7.55 19.63 1.88
N TRP A 48 -7.49 18.39 2.37
CA TRP A 48 -6.37 17.48 2.19
C TRP A 48 -6.86 16.02 2.27
N SER A 49 -6.07 15.10 1.72
CA SER A 49 -6.28 13.66 1.81
C SER A 49 -4.94 12.96 1.86
N LYS A 50 -4.82 12.01 2.79
CA LYS A 50 -3.67 11.15 3.07
C LYS A 50 -4.18 9.73 3.31
N THR A 51 -3.27 8.79 3.45
CA THR A 51 -3.59 7.42 3.82
C THR A 51 -3.24 7.14 5.28
N ALA A 52 -4.23 6.66 6.05
CA ALA A 52 -3.97 6.00 7.32
C ALA A 52 -3.73 4.51 7.06
N ILE A 53 -2.66 3.98 7.67
CA ILE A 53 -2.15 2.65 7.44
C ILE A 53 -2.15 1.90 8.77
N SER A 54 -2.79 0.73 8.80
CA SER A 54 -2.77 -0.17 9.95
C SER A 54 -2.13 -1.49 9.54
N ILE A 55 -1.19 -1.96 10.35
CA ILE A 55 -0.52 -3.24 10.14
C ILE A 55 -0.55 -4.01 11.45
N ARG A 56 -0.99 -5.27 11.39
CA ARG A 56 -1.05 -6.16 12.56
C ARG A 56 -0.48 -7.52 12.24
N GLY A 57 0.01 -8.20 13.27
CA GLY A 57 0.48 -9.57 13.16
C GLY A 57 0.66 -10.22 14.51
N SER A 58 0.84 -11.54 14.48
CA SER A 58 1.18 -12.34 15.65
C SER A 58 2.20 -13.42 15.28
N GLY A 59 3.22 -13.57 16.12
CA GLY A 59 4.35 -14.46 15.83
C GLY A 59 5.22 -14.73 17.05
N TRP A 60 6.33 -15.44 16.85
CA TRP A 60 7.24 -15.85 17.92
C TRP A 60 8.30 -14.80 18.26
N LEU A 61 8.46 -13.79 17.41
CA LEU A 61 9.40 -12.68 17.62
C LEU A 61 8.66 -11.34 17.68
N GLY A 62 9.17 -10.42 18.51
CA GLY A 62 8.78 -9.01 18.43
C GLY A 62 9.29 -8.35 17.15
N LEU A 63 8.92 -7.08 16.95
CA LEU A 63 9.24 -6.33 15.72
C LEU A 63 10.69 -5.83 15.64
N GLY A 64 11.38 -5.70 16.77
CA GLY A 64 12.80 -5.28 16.78
C GLY A 64 13.05 -3.81 16.41
N PHE A 65 12.05 -2.92 16.54
CA PHE A 65 12.13 -1.52 16.11
C PHE A 65 12.83 -0.56 17.09
N ALA A 66 13.52 -1.06 18.10
CA ALA A 66 14.12 -0.22 19.15
C ALA A 66 15.16 0.80 18.65
N GLN A 67 15.72 0.59 17.45
CA GLN A 67 16.69 1.49 16.83
C GLN A 67 16.07 2.65 16.03
N LEU A 68 14.76 2.58 15.74
CA LEU A 68 14.09 3.56 14.89
C LEU A 68 13.80 4.84 15.67
N ASP A 69 14.04 5.99 15.03
CA ASP A 69 13.64 7.29 15.56
C ASP A 69 12.22 7.63 15.07
N PHE A 70 11.24 7.41 15.93
CA PHE A 70 9.82 7.68 15.66
C PHE A 70 9.46 9.17 15.71
N THR A 71 10.41 10.06 16.04
CA THR A 71 10.18 11.51 16.02
C THR A 71 10.33 12.13 14.63
N GLN A 72 10.83 11.35 13.66
CA GLN A 72 11.02 11.75 12.26
C GLN A 72 10.10 10.93 11.34
N PRO A 73 9.79 11.45 10.14
CA PRO A 73 9.12 10.66 9.12
C PRO A 73 9.95 9.42 8.75
N LEU A 74 9.30 8.27 8.70
CA LEU A 74 9.92 6.98 8.33
C LEU A 74 9.39 6.51 6.97
N GLU A 75 10.25 5.82 6.22
CA GLU A 75 9.82 5.12 5.00
C GLU A 75 9.09 3.83 5.40
N LEU A 76 7.87 3.65 4.92
CA LEU A 76 7.08 2.43 5.05
C LEU A 76 6.87 1.79 3.68
N ARG A 77 7.50 0.64 3.46
CA ARG A 77 7.32 -0.17 2.25
C ARG A 77 6.30 -1.27 2.54
N CYS A 78 5.19 -1.23 1.84
CA CYS A 78 4.11 -2.18 2.04
C CYS A 78 4.17 -3.33 1.02
N THR A 79 3.39 -4.39 1.27
CA THR A 79 3.26 -5.54 0.35
C THR A 79 1.84 -5.75 -0.16
N GLN A 80 0.83 -5.18 0.51
CA GLN A 80 -0.52 -5.11 -0.06
C GLN A 80 -0.49 -4.16 -1.27
N PRO A 81 -0.84 -4.65 -2.47
CA PRO A 81 -0.80 -3.80 -3.65
C PRO A 81 -1.93 -2.78 -3.66
N LEU A 82 -1.64 -1.61 -4.21
CA LEU A 82 -2.66 -0.72 -4.76
C LEU A 82 -2.95 -1.14 -6.20
N ALA A 83 -4.15 -0.80 -6.68
CA ALA A 83 -4.59 -1.15 -8.02
C ALA A 83 -5.28 0.03 -8.70
N LEU A 84 -5.01 0.18 -10.00
CA LEU A 84 -5.64 1.15 -10.89
C LEU A 84 -6.27 0.38 -12.05
N THR A 85 -7.59 0.46 -12.18
CA THR A 85 -8.31 -0.09 -13.34
C THR A 85 -8.51 1.00 -14.39
N THR A 86 -8.20 0.70 -15.64
CA THR A 86 -8.25 1.66 -16.74
C THR A 86 -8.55 0.99 -18.09
N GLN A 87 -9.07 1.74 -19.04
CA GLN A 87 -9.12 1.34 -20.46
C GLN A 87 -7.99 1.99 -21.28
N SER A 88 -7.32 2.99 -20.72
CA SER A 88 -6.17 3.64 -21.36
C SER A 88 -4.93 2.77 -21.24
N LEU A 89 -4.15 2.68 -22.31
CA LEU A 89 -2.86 2.00 -22.32
C LEU A 89 -1.76 2.81 -21.63
N THR A 90 -2.01 4.08 -21.34
CA THR A 90 -1.06 4.96 -20.65
C THR A 90 -1.73 5.70 -19.51
N GLY A 91 -0.98 5.95 -18.44
CA GLY A 91 -1.46 6.71 -17.29
C GLY A 91 -0.34 6.97 -16.29
N ALA A 92 -0.71 7.30 -15.05
CA ALA A 92 0.22 7.48 -13.95
C ALA A 92 -0.27 6.77 -12.69
N LEU A 93 0.65 6.16 -11.95
CA LEU A 93 0.38 5.52 -10.66
C LEU A 93 0.34 6.54 -9.53
N GLU A 94 -0.49 6.25 -8.54
CA GLU A 94 -0.58 7.03 -7.32
C GLU A 94 0.52 6.65 -6.32
N GLY A 95 1.04 7.65 -5.62
CA GLY A 95 2.13 7.47 -4.66
C GLY A 95 3.47 7.04 -5.28
N ARG A 96 4.38 6.57 -4.42
CA ARG A 96 5.68 6.01 -4.81
C ARG A 96 5.56 4.50 -4.95
N VAL A 97 6.15 3.95 -6.01
CA VAL A 97 6.25 2.50 -6.24
C VAL A 97 7.53 1.98 -5.57
N ARG A 98 7.49 0.74 -5.07
CA ARG A 98 8.68 0.02 -4.63
C ARG A 98 9.73 -0.10 -5.73
N ASP A 99 11.00 -0.02 -5.35
CA ASP A 99 12.14 -0.14 -6.26
C ASP A 99 12.61 -1.60 -6.44
N ASP A 100 12.34 -2.44 -5.45
CA ASP A 100 12.67 -3.87 -5.41
C ASP A 100 11.59 -4.76 -6.04
N VAL A 101 10.39 -4.23 -6.27
CA VAL A 101 9.27 -4.94 -6.90
C VAL A 101 8.66 -4.10 -8.01
N ALA A 102 8.89 -4.52 -9.26
CA ALA A 102 8.28 -3.87 -10.41
C ALA A 102 6.74 -4.02 -10.38
N PRO A 103 5.98 -3.02 -10.86
CA PRO A 103 4.53 -3.16 -11.01
C PRO A 103 4.20 -4.25 -12.03
N TRP A 104 2.98 -4.77 -11.95
CA TRP A 104 2.47 -5.75 -12.90
C TRP A 104 1.09 -5.34 -13.39
N ALA A 105 0.67 -5.90 -14.52
CA ALA A 105 -0.62 -5.58 -15.10
C ALA A 105 -1.34 -6.81 -15.62
N LEU A 106 -2.66 -6.72 -15.58
CA LEU A 106 -3.59 -7.72 -16.08
C LEU A 106 -4.53 -7.05 -17.10
N ALA A 107 -4.81 -7.74 -18.19
CA ALA A 107 -5.83 -7.36 -19.17
C ALA A 107 -7.07 -8.23 -18.98
N TYR A 108 -8.26 -7.64 -19.05
CA TYR A 108 -9.53 -8.38 -18.96
C TYR A 108 -10.00 -8.78 -20.35
N VAL A 109 -9.93 -10.07 -20.68
CA VAL A 109 -10.22 -10.63 -22.01
C VAL A 109 -11.15 -11.82 -21.82
N GLY A 110 -12.32 -11.80 -22.47
CA GLY A 110 -13.22 -12.96 -22.50
C GLY A 110 -13.59 -13.52 -21.12
N GLU A 111 -13.83 -12.63 -20.15
CA GLU A 111 -14.14 -12.95 -18.74
C GLU A 111 -12.96 -13.39 -17.85
N GLU A 112 -11.74 -13.41 -18.40
CA GLU A 112 -10.53 -13.77 -17.67
C GLU A 112 -9.56 -12.59 -17.54
N TRP A 113 -8.76 -12.61 -16.47
CA TRP A 113 -7.63 -11.70 -16.28
C TRP A 113 -6.35 -12.38 -16.74
N VAL A 114 -5.77 -11.87 -17.82
CA VAL A 114 -4.53 -12.39 -18.40
C VAL A 114 -3.38 -11.41 -18.15
N SER A 115 -2.19 -11.92 -17.86
CA SER A 115 -1.02 -11.06 -17.63
C SER A 115 -0.67 -10.27 -18.88
N THR A 116 -0.34 -8.99 -18.71
CA THR A 116 0.26 -8.16 -19.77
C THR A 116 1.48 -7.41 -19.23
N ALA A 117 2.36 -7.00 -20.13
CA ALA A 117 3.53 -6.22 -19.75
C ALA A 117 3.13 -4.78 -19.41
N VAL A 118 3.76 -4.23 -18.36
CA VAL A 118 3.70 -2.82 -17.98
C VAL A 118 5.12 -2.27 -17.90
N ALA A 119 5.35 -1.13 -18.53
CA ALA A 119 6.61 -0.40 -18.44
C ALA A 119 6.39 0.88 -17.64
N LEU A 120 7.25 1.14 -16.65
CA LEU A 120 7.30 2.44 -15.96
C LEU A 120 8.16 3.42 -16.76
N GLY A 121 7.73 4.69 -16.80
CA GLY A 121 8.55 5.77 -17.31
C GLY A 121 9.66 6.17 -16.33
N ALA A 122 10.55 7.05 -16.78
CA ALA A 122 11.71 7.50 -16.02
C ALA A 122 11.35 8.29 -14.74
N ASP A 123 10.11 8.78 -14.65
CA ASP A 123 9.55 9.42 -13.45
C ASP A 123 9.14 8.42 -12.36
N GLY A 124 9.22 7.11 -12.65
CA GLY A 124 8.85 6.03 -11.73
C GLY A 124 7.36 5.92 -11.46
N ARG A 125 6.50 6.64 -12.20
CA ARG A 125 5.06 6.70 -11.96
C ARG A 125 4.22 6.62 -13.23
N SER A 126 4.64 7.23 -14.32
CA SER A 126 3.98 7.05 -15.61
C SER A 126 4.10 5.58 -16.02
N PHE A 127 3.04 5.03 -16.61
CA PHE A 127 3.03 3.65 -17.09
C PHE A 127 2.54 3.56 -18.53
N THR A 128 3.04 2.56 -19.23
CA THR A 128 2.59 2.14 -20.55
C THR A 128 2.33 0.64 -20.55
N LEU A 129 1.14 0.24 -21.00
CA LEU A 129 0.69 -1.14 -21.08
C LEU A 129 0.89 -1.69 -22.49
N GLN A 130 1.33 -2.94 -22.57
CA GLN A 130 1.27 -3.68 -23.82
C GLN A 130 -0.20 -4.02 -24.13
N PRO A 131 -0.72 -3.63 -25.31
CA PRO A 131 -2.10 -3.92 -25.67
C PRO A 131 -2.31 -5.43 -25.86
N VAL A 132 -3.44 -5.93 -25.35
CA VAL A 132 -3.88 -7.31 -25.55
C VAL A 132 -5.13 -7.29 -26.44
N VAL A 133 -5.14 -8.10 -27.49
CA VAL A 133 -6.27 -8.19 -28.44
C VAL A 133 -7.51 -8.66 -27.70
N GLY A 134 -8.63 -7.96 -27.92
CA GLY A 134 -9.91 -8.29 -27.27
C GLY A 134 -10.02 -7.85 -25.81
N ALA A 135 -9.04 -7.11 -25.28
CA ALA A 135 -9.12 -6.58 -23.92
C ALA A 135 -10.20 -5.50 -23.80
N LEU A 136 -11.05 -5.63 -22.77
CA LEU A 136 -12.12 -4.68 -22.44
C LEU A 136 -11.67 -3.66 -21.38
N GLY A 137 -10.55 -3.93 -20.71
CA GLY A 137 -9.94 -3.09 -19.70
C GLY A 137 -8.66 -3.72 -19.17
N TYR A 138 -7.96 -2.96 -18.33
CA TYR A 138 -6.70 -3.33 -17.73
C TYR A 138 -6.72 -2.98 -16.25
N GLN A 139 -5.96 -3.71 -15.46
CA GLN A 139 -5.67 -3.40 -14.06
C GLN A 139 -4.16 -3.38 -13.89
N VAL A 140 -3.63 -2.27 -13.38
CA VAL A 140 -2.21 -2.11 -13.03
C VAL A 140 -2.11 -2.17 -11.52
N LEU A 141 -1.20 -3.00 -11.01
CA LEU A 141 -0.99 -3.20 -9.58
C LEU A 141 0.46 -2.87 -9.23
N TRP A 142 0.65 -2.30 -8.04
CA TRP A 142 1.97 -1.96 -7.53
C TRP A 142 2.00 -2.02 -6.01
N MET A 143 3.15 -2.36 -5.45
CA MET A 143 3.38 -2.25 -4.02
C MET A 143 3.80 -0.81 -3.68
N PRO A 144 3.09 -0.13 -2.76
CA PRO A 144 3.36 1.27 -2.46
C PRO A 144 4.49 1.44 -1.44
N VAL A 145 5.14 2.60 -1.54
CA VAL A 145 6.02 3.15 -0.50
C VAL A 145 5.42 4.45 0.00
N PHE A 146 5.26 4.55 1.31
CA PHE A 146 4.77 5.74 1.99
C PHE A 146 5.87 6.38 2.82
N THR A 147 5.80 7.70 2.98
CA THR A 147 6.51 8.41 4.05
C THR A 147 5.50 8.67 5.15
N VAL A 148 5.76 8.17 6.35
CA VAL A 148 4.77 8.15 7.43
C VAL A 148 5.29 8.73 8.73
N PHE A 149 4.40 9.30 9.53
CA PHE A 149 4.56 9.41 10.96
C PHE A 149 3.87 8.23 11.65
N CYS A 150 4.53 7.66 12.66
CA CYS A 150 3.94 6.64 13.51
C CYS A 150 4.56 6.70 14.91
N GLU A 151 3.80 6.23 15.90
CA GLU A 151 4.33 5.95 17.23
C GLU A 151 4.97 4.56 17.26
N PRO A 152 5.85 4.27 18.24
CA PRO A 152 6.31 2.92 18.48
C PRO A 152 5.13 1.93 18.56
N PRO A 153 5.15 0.80 17.82
CA PRO A 153 4.04 -0.14 17.79
C PRO A 153 3.70 -0.68 19.18
N SER A 154 2.40 -0.87 19.44
CA SER A 154 1.98 -1.63 20.60
C SER A 154 2.37 -3.09 20.43
N GLN A 155 2.92 -3.70 21.49
CA GLN A 155 3.35 -5.09 21.51
C GLN A 155 2.94 -5.74 22.83
N ALA A 156 2.42 -6.96 22.76
CA ALA A 156 2.11 -7.80 23.91
C ALA A 156 2.77 -9.17 23.73
N LEU A 157 3.16 -9.81 24.83
CA LEU A 157 3.64 -11.19 24.86
C LEU A 157 2.66 -12.00 25.70
N ASP A 158 2.07 -13.03 25.13
CA ASP A 158 1.42 -14.10 25.90
C ASP A 158 2.50 -15.07 26.40
N PRO A 159 2.81 -15.08 27.72
CA PRO A 159 3.84 -15.96 28.26
C PRO A 159 3.43 -17.44 28.24
N GLY A 160 2.13 -17.76 28.15
CA GLY A 160 1.65 -19.13 28.11
C GLY A 160 1.91 -19.80 26.75
N GLY A 161 1.73 -19.05 25.67
CA GLY A 161 2.01 -19.49 24.30
C GLY A 161 3.38 -19.11 23.74
N GLY A 162 4.08 -18.16 24.36
CA GLY A 162 5.31 -17.58 23.78
C GLY A 162 5.04 -16.79 22.50
N ILE A 163 3.85 -16.20 22.38
CA ILE A 163 3.38 -15.50 21.17
C ILE A 163 3.37 -14.00 21.43
N TYR A 164 4.00 -13.27 20.52
CA TYR A 164 3.90 -11.82 20.42
C TYR A 164 2.70 -11.43 19.57
N GLU A 165 1.97 -10.43 20.01
CA GLU A 165 0.95 -9.72 19.24
C GLU A 165 1.37 -8.27 19.09
N TRP A 166 1.18 -7.69 17.92
CA TRP A 166 1.59 -6.32 17.66
C TRP A 166 0.66 -5.59 16.70
N THR A 167 0.62 -4.27 16.84
CA THR A 167 -0.11 -3.39 15.93
C THR A 167 0.70 -2.12 15.69
N LEU A 168 0.92 -1.80 14.43
CA LEU A 168 1.51 -0.55 13.94
C LEU A 168 0.41 0.28 13.29
N THR A 169 0.29 1.53 13.73
CA THR A 169 -0.57 2.54 13.12
C THR A 169 0.29 3.68 12.61
N ALA A 170 0.11 4.05 11.34
CA ALA A 170 0.90 5.08 10.68
C ALA A 170 0.02 6.00 9.82
N GLU A 171 0.43 7.26 9.69
CA GLU A 171 -0.23 8.25 8.86
C GLU A 171 0.75 8.77 7.81
N GLU A 172 0.32 8.78 6.54
CA GLU A 172 1.09 9.39 5.45
C GLU A 172 1.25 10.90 5.66
N VAL A 173 2.48 11.40 5.47
CA VAL A 173 2.86 12.82 5.63
C VAL A 173 2.74 13.59 4.33
#